data_AF-A0A9P0PG42-F1
#
_entry.id   AF-A0A9P0PG42-F1
#
_cell.length_a   1.000
_cell.length_b   1.000
_cell.length_c   1.000
_cell.angle_alpha   90.00
_cell.angle_beta   90.00
_cell.angle_gamma   90.00
#
_symmetry.space_group_name_H-M   'P 1'
#
loop_
_entity.id
_entity.type
_entity.pdbx_description
1 polymer ?
#
loop_
_entity_poly.entity_id
_entity_poly.type
_entity_poly.pdbx_seq_one_letter_code
_entity_poly.pdbx_strand_id
1 'polypeptide(L)'
;MIERFVELEEPIRTTMALIEHDLPVISIEEWQFMKELVDILRPLEDVTKVMSGQNYVTASSVIILTDGLLDIYKELQYKEFSTISKAVIFSIIDGINSRLGNLESSNSLVITTFLDPRFKNIAFSNDDVTERAKKLITSLITSKIKNKNDLSEQAQQEEETAQVEKKKTINMEEL
;
A
#
# COMPACT_ATOMS: atom_id res chain seq x y z
N MET A 1 -21.48 4.99 -6.37
CA MET A 1 -22.89 5.20 -5.96
C MET A 1 -23.27 6.66 -6.03
N ILE A 2 -22.56 7.56 -5.32
CA ILE A 2 -22.84 9.01 -5.34
C ILE A 2 -22.69 9.60 -6.74
N GLU A 3 -21.64 9.24 -7.46
CA GLU A 3 -21.44 9.65 -8.88
C GLU A 3 -22.66 9.28 -9.74
N ARG A 4 -23.13 8.03 -9.63
CA ARG A 4 -24.34 7.58 -10.32
C ARG A 4 -25.60 8.36 -9.93
N PHE A 5 -25.71 8.74 -8.66
CA PHE A 5 -26.84 9.54 -8.18
C PHE A 5 -26.81 10.95 -8.78
N VAL A 6 -25.63 11.57 -8.85
CA VAL A 6 -25.41 12.87 -9.49
C VAL A 6 -25.68 12.82 -11.00
N GLU A 7 -25.27 11.76 -11.69
CA GLU A 7 -25.58 11.55 -13.12
C GLU A 7 -27.09 11.49 -13.40
N LEU A 8 -27.88 11.02 -12.43
CA LEU A 8 -29.32 10.86 -12.53
C LEU A 8 -30.11 12.08 -12.05
N GLU A 9 -29.45 13.22 -11.78
CA GLU A 9 -30.10 14.44 -11.28
C GLU A 9 -31.34 14.84 -12.10
N GLU A 10 -31.20 14.94 -13.43
CA GLU A 10 -32.29 15.33 -14.34
C GLU A 10 -33.48 14.35 -14.33
N PRO A 11 -33.27 13.03 -14.55
CA PRO A 11 -34.32 12.03 -14.40
C PRO A 11 -34.99 12.04 -13.03
N ILE A 12 -34.22 12.19 -11.95
CA ILE A 12 -34.74 12.21 -10.57
C ILE A 12 -35.63 13.43 -10.38
N ARG A 13 -35.15 14.63 -10.76
CA ARG A 13 -35.91 15.88 -10.65
C ARG A 13 -37.21 15.85 -11.45
N THR A 14 -37.18 15.29 -12.67
CA THR A 14 -38.36 15.11 -13.51
C THR A 14 -39.37 14.15 -12.88
N THR A 15 -38.90 13.00 -12.40
CA THR A 15 -39.78 11.98 -11.82
C THR A 15 -40.39 12.47 -10.50
N MET A 16 -39.63 13.19 -9.68
CA MET A 16 -40.13 13.82 -8.45
C MET A 16 -41.24 14.84 -8.73
N ALA A 17 -41.15 15.59 -9.84
CA ALA A 17 -42.20 16.53 -10.24
C ALA A 17 -43.49 15.83 -10.74
N LEU A 18 -43.39 14.60 -11.21
CA LEU A 18 -44.53 13.81 -11.73
C LEU A 18 -45.22 12.99 -10.64
N ILE A 19 -44.55 12.68 -9.55
CA ILE A 19 -45.09 11.89 -8.45
C ILE A 19 -45.99 12.77 -7.57
N GLU A 20 -47.26 12.39 -7.42
CA GLU A 20 -48.23 13.03 -6.51
C GLU A 20 -48.03 12.60 -5.05
N HIS A 21 -46.79 12.64 -4.56
CA HIS A 21 -46.44 12.41 -3.17
C HIS A 21 -45.48 13.48 -2.67
N ASP A 22 -45.64 13.85 -1.39
CA ASP A 22 -44.74 14.77 -0.71
C ASP A 22 -43.40 14.06 -0.44
N LEU A 23 -42.47 14.22 -1.37
CA LEU A 23 -41.10 13.73 -1.27
C LEU A 23 -40.18 14.86 -0.80
N PRO A 24 -39.17 14.56 0.03
CA PRO A 24 -38.18 15.55 0.42
C PRO A 24 -37.46 16.10 -0.82
N VAL A 25 -37.51 17.42 -0.98
CA VAL A 25 -36.85 18.12 -2.10
C VAL A 25 -35.39 18.33 -1.78
N ILE A 26 -34.52 17.84 -2.65
CA ILE A 26 -33.07 18.04 -2.54
C ILE A 26 -32.74 19.45 -3.02
N SER A 27 -32.07 20.22 -2.18
CA SER A 27 -31.71 21.62 -2.45
C SER A 27 -30.59 21.72 -3.50
N ILE A 28 -30.45 22.91 -4.10
CA ILE A 28 -29.37 23.17 -5.08
C ILE A 28 -28.00 23.02 -4.40
N GLU A 29 -27.89 23.47 -3.15
CA GLU A 29 -26.69 23.37 -2.33
C GLU A 29 -26.34 21.90 -2.02
N GLU A 30 -27.34 21.05 -1.78
CA GLU A 30 -27.13 19.61 -1.57
C GLU A 30 -26.65 18.91 -2.85
N TRP A 31 -27.22 19.26 -4.01
CA TRP A 31 -26.73 18.77 -5.31
C TRP A 31 -25.29 19.20 -5.59
N GLN A 32 -24.97 20.46 -5.28
CA GLN A 32 -23.62 20.99 -5.42
C GLN A 32 -22.64 20.28 -4.48
N PHE A 33 -23.03 20.07 -3.21
CA PHE A 33 -22.24 19.31 -2.25
C PHE A 33 -21.97 17.88 -2.72
N MET A 34 -22.96 17.19 -3.28
CA MET A 34 -22.76 15.84 -3.82
C MET A 34 -21.80 15.81 -5.00
N LYS A 35 -21.84 16.82 -5.89
CA LYS A 35 -20.87 16.98 -6.98
C LYS A 35 -19.45 17.17 -6.45
N GLU A 36 -19.27 18.07 -5.48
CA GLU A 36 -17.97 18.28 -4.80
C GLU A 36 -17.48 16.98 -4.12
N LEU A 37 -18.38 16.23 -3.50
CA LEU A 37 -18.05 14.99 -2.82
C LEU A 37 -17.55 13.90 -3.79
N VAL A 38 -18.08 13.84 -5.02
CA VAL A 38 -17.56 12.94 -6.06
C VAL A 38 -16.10 13.29 -6.36
N ASP A 39 -15.79 14.57 -6.55
CA ASP A 39 -14.42 15.01 -6.82
C ASP A 39 -13.46 14.74 -5.64
N ILE A 40 -13.94 14.91 -4.41
CA ILE A 40 -13.18 14.66 -3.18
C ILE A 40 -12.89 13.17 -2.98
N LEU A 41 -13.83 12.29 -3.35
CA LEU A 41 -13.70 10.84 -3.15
C LEU A 41 -12.99 10.12 -4.29
N ARG A 42 -12.91 10.72 -5.48
CA ARG A 42 -12.29 10.10 -6.66
C ARG A 42 -10.83 9.66 -6.42
N PRO A 43 -9.94 10.44 -5.77
CA PRO A 43 -8.58 9.99 -5.46
C PRO A 43 -8.53 8.70 -4.59
N LEU A 44 -9.46 8.55 -3.64
CA LEU A 44 -9.55 7.33 -2.83
C LEU A 44 -10.00 6.13 -3.65
N GLU A 45 -10.93 6.33 -4.58
CA GLU A 45 -11.38 5.27 -5.49
C GLU A 45 -10.22 4.79 -6.38
N ASP A 46 -9.46 5.72 -6.96
CA ASP A 46 -8.34 5.40 -7.84
C ASP A 46 -7.24 4.63 -7.08
N VAL A 47 -6.85 5.09 -5.89
CA VAL A 47 -5.90 4.36 -5.05
C VAL A 47 -6.44 2.98 -4.66
N THR A 48 -7.73 2.88 -4.32
CA THR A 48 -8.34 1.60 -3.94
C THR A 48 -8.38 0.62 -5.11
N LYS A 49 -8.64 1.08 -6.34
CA LYS A 49 -8.57 0.25 -7.55
C LYS A 49 -7.16 -0.30 -7.76
N VAL A 50 -6.13 0.52 -7.55
CA VAL A 50 -4.74 0.07 -7.62
C VAL A 50 -4.44 -0.94 -6.49
N MET A 51 -4.86 -0.67 -5.26
CA MET A 51 -4.63 -1.58 -4.13
C MET A 51 -5.41 -2.89 -4.21
N SER A 52 -6.52 -2.92 -4.95
CA SER A 52 -7.32 -4.12 -5.20
C SER A 52 -6.79 -4.97 -6.36
N GLY A 53 -5.69 -4.54 -7.00
CA GLY A 53 -5.02 -5.32 -8.03
C GLY A 53 -4.41 -6.61 -7.48
N GLN A 54 -4.51 -7.70 -8.26
CA GLN A 54 -3.94 -9.01 -7.91
C GLN A 54 -2.78 -9.42 -8.83
N ASN A 55 -2.65 -8.78 -9.99
CA ASN A 55 -1.68 -9.14 -11.02
C ASN A 55 -0.29 -8.51 -10.81
N TYR A 56 -0.09 -7.78 -9.71
CA TYR A 56 1.15 -7.09 -9.38
C TYR A 56 1.32 -6.95 -7.87
N VAL A 57 2.55 -6.69 -7.44
CA VAL A 57 2.86 -6.45 -6.02
C VAL A 57 2.31 -5.08 -5.64
N THR A 58 1.24 -5.06 -4.86
CA THR A 58 0.62 -3.82 -4.36
C THR A 58 1.38 -3.26 -3.16
N ALA A 59 1.99 -4.12 -2.36
CA ALA A 59 2.73 -3.76 -1.15
C ALA A 59 3.88 -2.76 -1.40
N SER A 60 4.54 -2.82 -2.56
CA SER A 60 5.61 -1.87 -2.92
C SER A 60 5.11 -0.47 -3.26
N SER A 61 3.83 -0.30 -3.54
CA SER A 61 3.22 0.99 -3.90
C SER A 61 2.50 1.66 -2.72
N VAL A 62 2.29 0.96 -1.60
CA VAL A 62 1.50 1.46 -0.46
C VAL A 62 2.05 2.76 0.11
N ILE A 63 3.36 2.86 0.33
CA ILE A 63 4.00 4.06 0.89
C ILE A 63 3.83 5.24 -0.07
N ILE A 64 4.17 5.04 -1.35
CA ILE A 64 4.11 6.08 -2.40
C ILE A 64 2.71 6.61 -2.61
N LEU A 65 1.74 5.70 -2.68
CA LEU A 65 0.35 6.09 -2.90
C LEU A 65 -0.24 6.79 -1.69
N THR A 66 0.18 6.44 -0.47
CA THR A 66 -0.27 7.15 0.74
C THR A 66 0.26 8.58 0.76
N ASP A 67 1.55 8.76 0.48
CA ASP A 67 2.17 10.09 0.43
C ASP A 67 1.56 10.94 -0.69
N GLY A 68 1.44 10.38 -1.90
CA GLY A 68 0.80 11.06 -3.02
C GLY A 68 -0.66 11.39 -2.78
N LEU A 69 -1.40 10.52 -2.08
CA LEU A 69 -2.78 10.78 -1.70
C LEU A 69 -2.88 11.93 -0.69
N LEU A 70 -1.98 11.99 0.29
CA LEU A 70 -1.90 13.12 1.22
C LEU A 70 -1.63 14.43 0.49
N ASP A 71 -0.73 14.43 -0.49
CA ASP A 71 -0.41 15.62 -1.27
C ASP A 71 -1.59 16.08 -2.12
N ILE A 72 -2.31 15.17 -2.77
CA ILE A 72 -3.56 15.49 -3.48
C ILE A 72 -4.59 16.12 -2.52
N TYR A 73 -4.76 15.57 -1.32
CA TYR A 73 -5.72 16.13 -0.37
C TYR A 73 -5.30 17.49 0.19
N LYS A 74 -3.99 17.74 0.37
CA LYS A 74 -3.48 19.08 0.69
C LYS A 74 -3.80 20.07 -0.43
N GLU A 75 -3.63 19.68 -1.69
CA GLU A 75 -4.02 20.51 -2.84
C GLU A 75 -5.53 20.78 -2.87
N LEU A 76 -6.35 19.77 -2.59
CA LEU A 76 -7.80 19.91 -2.52
C LEU A 76 -8.27 20.88 -1.43
N GLN A 77 -7.50 21.09 -0.36
CA GLN A 77 -7.83 22.09 0.66
C GLN A 77 -7.81 23.53 0.12
N TYR A 78 -7.01 23.80 -0.91
CA TYR A 78 -6.92 25.13 -1.53
C TYR A 78 -7.99 25.39 -2.59
N LYS A 79 -8.80 24.39 -2.95
CA LYS A 79 -9.90 24.57 -3.89
C LYS A 79 -11.08 25.30 -3.22
N GLU A 80 -11.83 26.02 -4.06
CA GLU A 80 -13.08 26.68 -3.69
C GLU A 80 -14.20 25.65 -3.55
N PHE A 81 -14.26 25.01 -2.37
CA PHE A 81 -15.33 24.10 -1.97
C PHE A 81 -16.17 24.69 -0.84
N SER A 82 -17.39 24.17 -0.68
CA SER A 82 -18.26 24.49 0.45
C SER A 82 -17.61 24.13 1.79
N THR A 83 -18.04 24.80 2.87
CA THR A 83 -17.51 24.56 4.23
C THR A 83 -17.65 23.09 4.66
N ILE A 84 -18.76 22.45 4.28
CA ILE A 84 -19.03 21.05 4.61
C ILE A 84 -18.05 20.14 3.85
N SER A 85 -17.83 20.38 2.56
CA SER A 85 -16.84 19.66 1.75
C SER A 85 -15.42 19.79 2.30
N LYS A 86 -15.03 20.99 2.76
CA LYS A 86 -13.73 21.20 3.42
C LYS A 86 -13.61 20.42 4.74
N ALA A 87 -14.69 20.30 5.51
CA ALA A 87 -14.70 19.46 6.71
C ALA A 87 -14.48 17.97 6.37
N VAL A 88 -15.09 17.48 5.28
CA VAL A 88 -14.87 16.10 4.79
C VAL A 88 -13.40 15.88 4.41
N ILE A 89 -12.78 16.82 3.68
CA ILE A 89 -11.35 16.74 3.34
C ILE A 89 -10.48 16.65 4.60
N PHE A 90 -10.77 17.47 5.61
CA PHE A 90 -10.05 17.42 6.88
C PHE A 90 -10.19 16.06 7.58
N SER A 91 -11.40 15.51 7.65
CA SER A 91 -11.65 14.17 8.21
C SER A 91 -10.94 13.07 7.42
N ILE A 92 -10.81 13.19 6.10
CA ILE A 92 -10.07 12.23 5.28
C ILE A 92 -8.58 12.31 5.59
N ILE A 93 -7.99 13.50 5.63
CA ILE A 93 -6.56 13.68 5.95
C ILE A 93 -6.23 13.12 7.33
N ASP A 94 -7.05 13.43 8.35
CA ASP A 94 -6.90 12.87 9.70
C ASP A 94 -7.05 11.34 9.69
N GLY A 95 -8.01 10.82 8.94
CA GLY A 95 -8.22 9.39 8.74
C GLY A 95 -7.05 8.67 8.05
N ILE A 96 -6.36 9.33 7.12
CA ILE A 96 -5.17 8.81 6.44
C ILE A 96 -3.99 8.85 7.41
N ASN A 97 -3.74 9.98 8.07
CA ASN A 97 -2.61 10.10 9.01
C ASN A 97 -2.73 9.13 10.19
N SER A 98 -3.92 8.97 10.77
CA SER A 98 -4.14 8.08 11.92
C SER A 98 -3.95 6.60 11.58
N ARG A 99 -4.36 6.16 10.38
CA ARG A 99 -4.31 4.74 9.98
C ARG A 99 -3.07 4.38 9.16
N LEU A 100 -2.57 5.31 8.36
CA LEU A 100 -1.53 5.10 7.35
C LEU A 100 -0.31 6.02 7.53
N GLY A 101 -0.27 6.90 8.54
CA GLY A 101 0.84 7.83 8.73
C GLY A 101 2.18 7.18 9.13
N ASN A 102 2.15 5.96 9.67
CA ASN A 102 3.35 5.27 10.18
C ASN A 102 3.80 4.09 9.30
N LEU A 103 3.46 4.06 8.00
CA LEU A 103 3.78 2.93 7.13
C LEU A 103 5.28 2.69 6.98
N GLU A 104 6.11 3.73 7.04
CA GLU A 104 7.56 3.63 6.97
C GLU A 104 8.20 2.94 8.20
N SER A 105 7.44 2.74 9.29
CA SER A 105 7.90 1.96 10.45
C SER A 105 7.94 0.46 10.16
N SER A 106 7.15 -0.01 9.18
CA SER A 106 7.10 -1.42 8.80
C SER A 106 8.29 -1.77 7.91
N ASN A 107 9.19 -2.61 8.45
CA ASN A 107 10.33 -3.11 7.68
C ASN A 107 9.89 -3.85 6.41
N SER A 108 8.78 -4.59 6.45
CA SER A 108 8.28 -5.33 5.29
C SER A 108 7.88 -4.39 4.15
N LEU A 109 7.17 -3.30 4.46
CA LEU A 109 6.77 -2.32 3.45
C LEU A 109 7.99 -1.58 2.92
N VAL A 110 8.88 -1.11 3.79
CA VAL A 110 10.10 -0.39 3.38
C VAL A 110 10.99 -1.25 2.49
N ILE A 111 11.23 -2.52 2.86
CA ILE A 111 12.02 -3.44 2.04
C ILE A 111 11.34 -3.71 0.69
N THR A 112 10.03 -3.98 0.70
CA THR A 112 9.29 -4.29 -0.54
C THR A 112 9.26 -3.11 -1.49
N THR A 113 9.04 -1.90 -0.98
CA THR A 113 9.08 -0.65 -1.73
C THR A 113 10.47 -0.35 -2.28
N PHE A 114 11.53 -0.53 -1.47
CA PHE A 114 12.91 -0.27 -1.91
C PHE A 114 13.40 -1.25 -2.98
N LEU A 115 12.99 -2.53 -2.88
CA LEU A 115 13.33 -3.56 -3.86
C LEU A 115 12.59 -3.40 -5.19
N ASP A 116 11.50 -2.64 -5.23
CA ASP A 116 10.78 -2.35 -6.46
C ASP A 116 11.58 -1.35 -7.32
N PRO A 117 12.02 -1.76 -8.54
CA PRO A 117 12.82 -0.89 -9.41
C PRO A 117 12.11 0.43 -9.77
N ARG A 118 10.77 0.45 -9.73
CA ARG A 118 9.98 1.64 -10.04
C ARG A 118 10.18 2.76 -9.01
N PHE A 119 10.52 2.41 -7.77
CA PHE A 119 10.56 3.37 -6.67
C PHE A 119 11.96 3.55 -6.08
N LYS A 120 12.73 2.47 -5.88
CA LYS A 120 14.14 2.43 -5.46
C LYS A 120 14.57 3.57 -4.49
N ASN A 121 15.03 4.70 -5.03
CA ASN A 121 15.50 5.87 -4.27
C ASN A 121 14.52 7.06 -4.24
N ILE A 122 13.52 7.06 -5.11
CA ILE A 122 12.48 8.11 -5.21
C ILE A 122 11.35 7.84 -4.20
N ALA A 123 11.37 6.64 -3.61
CA ALA A 123 10.28 6.09 -2.86
C ALA A 123 10.02 6.77 -1.50
N PHE A 124 11.03 7.43 -0.95
CA PHE A 124 11.02 7.90 0.43
C PHE A 124 11.34 9.38 0.45
N SER A 125 10.53 10.12 1.21
CA SER A 125 10.74 11.55 1.42
C SER A 125 11.94 11.84 2.33
N ASN A 126 12.43 10.83 3.06
CA ASN A 126 13.55 10.95 4.00
C ASN A 126 14.70 9.99 3.64
N ASP A 127 15.89 10.55 3.47
CA ASP A 127 17.13 9.79 3.20
C ASP A 127 17.46 8.77 4.30
N ASP A 128 17.06 9.02 5.55
CA ASP A 128 17.26 8.09 6.67
C ASP A 128 16.50 6.76 6.48
N VAL A 129 15.31 6.82 5.87
CA VAL A 129 14.48 5.65 5.57
C VAL A 129 15.16 4.79 4.51
N THR A 130 15.70 5.44 3.50
CA THR A 130 16.47 4.80 2.43
C THR A 130 17.71 4.11 2.97
N GLU A 131 18.48 4.78 3.84
CA GLU A 131 19.67 4.18 4.47
C GLU A 131 19.31 3.02 5.39
N ARG A 132 18.22 3.12 6.15
CA ARG A 132 17.69 2.02 6.95
C ARG A 132 17.30 0.84 6.07
N ALA A 133 16.62 1.07 4.94
CA ALA A 133 16.26 0.01 4.00
C ALA A 133 17.50 -0.74 3.49
N LYS A 134 18.53 0.00 3.06
CA LYS A 134 19.81 -0.59 2.62
C LYS A 134 20.47 -1.43 3.69
N LYS A 135 20.55 -0.91 4.93
CA LYS A 135 21.14 -1.63 6.07
C LYS A 135 20.37 -2.92 6.38
N LEU A 136 19.04 -2.85 6.40
CA LEU A 136 18.18 -4.01 6.64
C LEU A 136 18.40 -5.09 5.58
N ILE A 137 18.37 -4.72 4.30
CA ILE A 137 18.56 -5.65 3.18
C ILE A 137 19.97 -6.27 3.22
N THR A 138 21.00 -5.46 3.47
CA THR A 138 22.39 -5.94 3.55
C THR A 138 22.58 -6.93 4.71
N SER A 139 21.98 -6.63 5.86
CA SER A 139 21.95 -7.52 7.04
C SER A 139 21.27 -8.86 6.71
N LEU A 140 20.10 -8.82 6.08
CA LEU A 140 19.34 -10.01 5.70
C LEU A 140 20.10 -10.87 4.71
N ILE A 141 20.70 -10.26 3.67
CA ILE A 141 21.51 -10.97 2.68
C ILE A 141 22.76 -11.59 3.33
N THR A 142 23.47 -10.84 4.16
CA THR A 142 24.68 -11.33 4.86
C THR A 142 24.35 -12.52 5.73
N SER A 143 23.24 -12.46 6.47
CA SER A 143 22.75 -13.56 7.31
C SER A 143 22.40 -14.79 6.48
N LYS A 144 21.75 -14.58 5.33
CA LYS A 144 21.36 -15.67 4.42
C LYS A 144 22.57 -16.35 3.76
N ILE A 145 23.62 -15.59 3.44
CA ILE A 145 24.88 -16.11 2.89
C ILE A 145 25.62 -16.94 3.94
N LYS A 146 25.79 -16.41 5.16
CA LYS A 146 26.45 -17.14 6.26
C LYS A 146 25.76 -18.47 6.53
N ASN A 147 24.44 -18.45 6.70
CA ASN A 147 23.66 -19.64 6.99
C ASN A 147 23.74 -20.68 5.84
N LYS A 148 23.81 -20.24 4.58
CA LYS A 148 24.03 -21.13 3.43
C LYS A 148 25.42 -21.77 3.45
N ASN A 149 26.44 -21.02 3.84
CA ASN A 149 27.81 -21.53 3.98
C ASN A 149 27.89 -22.54 5.13
N ASP A 150 27.29 -22.23 6.28
CA ASP A 150 27.24 -23.13 7.44
C ASP A 150 26.54 -24.46 7.09
N LEU A 151 25.43 -24.42 6.33
CA LEU A 151 24.74 -25.61 5.85
C LEU A 151 25.57 -26.42 4.83
N SER A 152 26.36 -25.74 3.98
CA SER A 152 27.25 -26.43 3.03
C SER A 152 28.46 -27.06 3.70
N GLU A 153 28.99 -26.44 4.75
CA GLU A 153 30.10 -26.98 5.55
C GLU A 153 29.65 -28.18 6.39
N GLN A 154 28.44 -28.15 6.94
CA GLN A 154 27.84 -29.28 7.66
C GLN A 154 27.58 -30.48 6.73
N ALA A 155 27.07 -30.24 5.52
CA ALA A 155 26.83 -31.32 4.55
C ALA A 155 28.14 -31.97 4.06
N GLN A 156 29.22 -31.21 3.90
CA GLN A 156 30.54 -31.74 3.54
C GLN A 156 31.18 -32.54 4.67
N GLN A 157 31.02 -32.09 5.93
CA GLN A 157 31.50 -32.83 7.09
C GLN A 157 30.74 -34.14 7.30
N GLU A 158 29.41 -34.17 7.11
CA GLU A 158 28.63 -35.41 7.21
C GLU A 158 29.01 -36.42 6.11
N GLU A 159 29.30 -35.98 4.88
CA GLU A 159 29.79 -36.85 3.81
C GLU A 159 31.20 -37.39 4.07
N GLU A 160 32.12 -36.58 4.59
CA GLU A 160 33.46 -37.05 4.99
C GLU A 160 33.40 -38.04 6.15
N THR A 161 32.54 -37.79 7.15
CA THR A 161 32.40 -38.68 8.31
C THR A 161 31.80 -40.04 7.90
N ALA A 162 30.79 -40.04 7.01
CA ALA A 162 30.19 -41.26 6.47
C ALA A 162 31.15 -42.08 5.58
N GLN A 163 32.07 -41.43 4.85
CA GLN A 163 33.11 -42.13 4.08
C GLN A 163 34.21 -42.73 4.97
N VAL A 164 34.57 -42.05 6.07
CA VAL A 164 35.54 -42.55 7.05
C VAL A 164 34.99 -43.75 7.83
N GLU A 165 33.70 -43.74 8.19
CA GLU A 165 33.05 -44.91 8.82
C GLU A 165 32.99 -46.12 7.89
N LYS A 166 32.59 -45.94 6.61
CA LYS A 166 32.59 -47.03 5.63
C LYS A 166 33.98 -47.65 5.42
N LYS A 167 35.06 -46.85 5.40
CA LYS A 167 36.43 -47.37 5.30
C LYS A 167 36.88 -48.16 6.54
N LYS A 168 36.40 -47.80 7.73
CA LYS A 168 36.69 -48.56 8.96
C LYS A 168 35.94 -49.90 9.02
N THR A 169 34.71 -49.97 8.50
CA THR A 169 33.94 -51.23 8.46
C THR A 169 34.56 -52.23 7.49
N ILE A 170 35.01 -51.78 6.32
CA ILE A 170 35.67 -52.63 5.31
C ILE A 170 36.99 -53.22 5.84
N ASN A 171 37.79 -52.45 6.59
CA ASN A 171 39.04 -52.94 7.17
C ASN A 171 38.86 -53.89 8.38
N MET A 172 37.65 -54.01 8.95
CA MET A 172 37.36 -54.97 10.03
C MET A 172 36.84 -56.32 9.53
N GLU A 173 36.47 -56.44 8.25
CA GLU A 173 36.03 -57.71 7.64
C GLU A 173 37.17 -58.48 6.95
N GLU A 174 38.39 -57.91 6.87
CA GLU A 174 39.58 -58.56 6.27
C GLU A 174 40.56 -59.16 7.30
N LEU A 175 40.14 -59.37 8.55
CA LEU A 175 40.92 -60.03 9.62
C LEU A 175 40.19 -61.27 10.16
#